data_AF-A0A7C1W2B6-F1
#
_entry.id   AF-A0A7C1W2B6-F1
#
_cell.length_a   1.000
_cell.length_b   1.000
_cell.length_c   1.000
_cell.angle_alpha   90.00
_cell.angle_beta   90.00
_cell.angle_gamma   90.00
#
_symmetry.space_group_name_H-M   'P 1'
#
loop_
_entity.id
_entity.type
_entity.pdbx_description
1 polymer ?
#
loop_
_entity_poly.entity_id
_entity_poly.type
_entity_poly.pdbx_seq_one_letter_code
_entity_poly.pdbx_strand_id
1 'polypeptide(L)'
;MKIRKLFLTCSKNFVEVDYINQVTTISSSSFGKIDEMDLYHVPIQYGITRVVLEKKEPLRNEIEDFVDAIRQNREPLVTGNDGLMALKIARAAIESYKKGKVIKI
;
A
#
# COMPACT_ATOMS: atom_id res chain seq x y z
N MET A 1 13.89 9.88 -14.48
CA MET A 1 12.58 10.12 -13.82
C MET A 1 12.44 9.14 -12.66
N LYS A 2 12.17 9.59 -11.43
CA LYS A 2 11.97 8.68 -10.28
C LYS A 2 10.48 8.32 -10.18
N ILE A 3 10.16 7.04 -10.01
CA ILE A 3 8.79 6.53 -9.86
C ILE A 3 8.67 5.97 -8.44
N ARG A 4 7.64 6.40 -7.69
CA ARG A 4 7.31 5.87 -6.36
C ARG A 4 5.81 5.66 -6.28
N LYS A 5 5.37 4.55 -6.86
CA LYS A 5 3.96 4.14 -6.87
C LYS A 5 3.82 2.78 -6.21
N LEU A 6 2.79 2.62 -5.40
CA LEU A 6 2.37 1.33 -4.85
C LEU A 6 0.98 1.00 -5.38
N PHE A 7 0.82 -0.23 -5.85
CA PHE A 7 -0.46 -0.76 -6.30
C PHE A 7 -0.91 -1.85 -5.34
N LEU A 8 -2.14 -1.76 -4.86
CA LEU A 8 -2.77 -2.74 -3.99
C LEU A 8 -3.99 -3.33 -4.69
N THR A 9 -3.93 -4.63 -4.96
CA THR A 9 -5.08 -5.38 -5.46
C THR A 9 -5.82 -5.96 -4.27
N CYS A 10 -7.03 -5.47 -4.02
CA CYS A 10 -7.93 -5.96 -2.98
C CYS A 10 -9.07 -6.77 -3.60
N SER A 11 -9.89 -7.39 -2.75
CA SER A 11 -11.00 -8.25 -3.20
C SER A 11 -12.08 -7.52 -4.02
N LYS A 12 -12.31 -6.23 -3.74
CA LYS A 12 -13.35 -5.41 -4.41
C LYS A 12 -12.81 -4.17 -5.10
N ASN A 13 -11.59 -3.78 -4.75
CA ASN A 13 -11.01 -2.48 -5.10
C ASN A 13 -9.57 -2.65 -5.59
N PHE A 14 -9.13 -1.72 -6.42
CA PHE A 14 -7.75 -1.52 -6.80
C PHE A 14 -7.30 -0.15 -6.31
N VAL A 15 -6.20 -0.09 -5.57
CA VAL A 15 -5.69 1.16 -4.99
C VAL A 15 -4.33 1.48 -5.59
N GLU A 16 -4.19 2.68 -6.14
CA GLU A 16 -2.92 3.27 -6.57
C GLU A 16 -2.53 4.38 -5.60
N VAL A 17 -1.35 4.27 -5.01
CA VAL A 17 -0.75 5.29 -4.14
C VAL A 17 0.43 5.92 -4.86
N ASP A 18 0.35 7.21 -5.17
CA ASP A 18 1.46 8.00 -5.69
C ASP A 18 2.12 8.78 -4.54
N TYR A 19 3.28 8.31 -4.08
CA TYR A 19 3.99 8.92 -2.95
C TYR A 19 4.65 10.26 -3.29
N ILE A 20 4.91 10.55 -4.57
CA ILE A 20 5.52 11.82 -4.99
C ILE A 20 4.46 12.91 -4.96
N ASN A 21 3.30 12.62 -5.54
CA ASN A 21 2.19 13.56 -5.60
C ASN A 21 1.32 13.57 -4.32
N GLN A 22 1.50 12.57 -3.46
CA GLN A 22 0.70 12.32 -2.25
C GLN A 22 -0.80 12.22 -2.56
N VAL A 23 -1.12 11.40 -3.57
CA VAL A 23 -2.49 11.15 -4.02
C VAL A 23 -2.75 9.65 -4.03
N THR A 24 -3.92 9.27 -3.52
CA THR A 24 -4.40 7.90 -3.56
C THR A 24 -5.62 7.82 -4.47
N THR A 25 -5.59 6.93 -5.46
CA THR A 25 -6.73 6.64 -6.34
C THR A 25 -7.28 5.27 -5.98
N ILE A 26 -8.56 5.22 -5.63
CA ILE A 26 -9.29 4.00 -5.30
C ILE A 26 -10.29 3.75 -6.41
N SER A 27 -10.11 2.63 -7.11
CA SER A 27 -11.01 2.16 -8.16
C SER A 27 -11.79 0.96 -7.64
N SER A 28 -13.10 0.97 -7.78
CA SER A 28 -13.98 -0.15 -7.44
C SER A 28 -14.88 -0.48 -8.63
N SER A 29 -15.16 -1.76 -8.83
CA SER A 29 -16.11 -2.21 -9.83
C SER A 29 -17.02 -3.28 -9.27
N SER A 30 -18.32 -3.20 -9.57
CA SER A 30 -19.30 -4.22 -9.24
C SER A 30 -20.15 -4.56 -10.44
N PHE A 31 -20.47 -5.84 -10.57
CA PHE A 31 -21.43 -6.32 -11.55
C PHE A 31 -22.83 -6.29 -10.94
N GLY A 32 -23.79 -5.73 -11.68
CA GLY A 32 -25.21 -5.92 -11.42
C GLY A 32 -25.66 -7.34 -11.77
N LYS A 33 -26.97 -7.59 -11.71
CA LYS A 33 -27.53 -8.88 -12.13
C LYS A 33 -27.25 -9.09 -13.62
N ILE A 34 -26.54 -10.16 -13.94
CA ILE A 34 -26.25 -10.55 -15.33
C ILE A 34 -27.49 -11.26 -15.88
N ASP A 35 -27.92 -10.86 -17.07
CA ASP A 35 -28.90 -11.60 -17.86
C ASP A 35 -28.14 -12.61 -18.74
N GLU A 36 -28.34 -13.90 -18.50
CA GLU A 36 -27.68 -14.97 -19.26
C GLU A 36 -28.09 -14.98 -20.75
N MET A 37 -29.22 -14.35 -21.09
CA MET A 37 -29.73 -14.25 -22.47
C MET A 37 -29.23 -12.98 -23.18
N ASP A 38 -28.68 -12.00 -22.45
CA ASP A 38 -28.09 -10.78 -23.00
C ASP A 38 -26.73 -10.47 -22.37
N LEU A 39 -25.74 -11.25 -22.81
CA LEU A 39 -24.34 -11.03 -22.42
C LEU A 39 -23.71 -9.81 -23.13
N TYR A 40 -24.41 -9.14 -24.03
CA TYR A 40 -23.90 -7.94 -24.70
C TYR A 40 -24.06 -6.69 -23.81
N HIS A 41 -25.00 -6.69 -22.86
CA HIS A 41 -25.25 -5.56 -21.95
C HIS A 41 -25.01 -5.93 -20.50
N VAL A 42 -23.75 -6.16 -20.12
CA VAL A 42 -23.37 -6.42 -18.73
C VAL A 42 -23.48 -5.12 -17.91
N PRO A 43 -24.30 -5.06 -16.84
CA PRO A 43 -24.41 -3.86 -16.02
C PRO A 43 -23.20 -3.73 -15.09
N ILE A 44 -22.13 -3.09 -15.58
CA ILE A 44 -20.93 -2.80 -14.80
C ILE A 44 -21.06 -1.41 -14.17
N GLN A 45 -21.02 -1.36 -12.84
CA GLN A 45 -20.86 -0.11 -12.11
C GLN A 45 -19.40 0.03 -11.73
N TYR A 46 -18.79 1.17 -12.07
CA TYR A 46 -17.44 1.51 -11.66
C TYR A 46 -17.45 2.83 -10.90
N GLY A 47 -16.58 2.93 -9.90
CA GLY A 47 -16.37 4.11 -9.09
C GLY A 47 -14.88 4.40 -8.99
N ILE A 48 -14.49 5.66 -9.20
CA ILE A 48 -13.12 6.12 -9.00
C ILE A 48 -13.17 7.26 -8.00
N THR A 49 -12.51 7.06 -6.86
CA THR A 49 -12.36 8.10 -5.84
C THR A 49 -10.90 8.52 -5.77
N ARG A 50 -10.65 9.82 -5.85
CA ARG A 50 -9.32 10.40 -5.65
C ARG A 50 -9.27 11.08 -4.29
N VAL A 51 -8.37 10.60 -3.44
CA VAL A 51 -8.10 11.18 -2.12
C VAL A 51 -6.78 11.91 -2.19
N VAL A 52 -6.82 13.23 -2.04
CA VAL A 52 -5.62 14.06 -1.91
C VAL A 52 -5.21 14.03 -0.45
N LEU A 53 -3.97 13.63 -0.17
CA LEU A 53 -3.45 13.59 1.19
C LEU A 53 -3.00 15.00 1.61
N GLU A 54 -3.13 15.31 2.90
CA GLU A 54 -2.55 16.52 3.45
C GLU A 54 -1.03 16.47 3.29
N LYS A 55 -0.46 17.46 2.59
CA LYS A 55 0.97 17.51 2.34
C LYS A 55 1.74 17.78 3.62
N LYS A 56 2.32 16.73 4.18
CA LYS A 56 3.26 16.82 5.30
C LYS A 56 4.65 16.37 4.87
N GLU A 57 5.66 16.91 5.55
CA GLU A 57 7.05 16.52 5.34
C GLU A 57 7.26 15.16 6.06
N PRO A 58 7.59 14.08 5.34
CA PRO A 58 7.62 12.74 5.93
C PRO A 58 8.63 12.57 7.06
N LEU A 59 9.82 13.18 6.95
CA LEU A 59 10.86 13.06 7.99
C LEU A 59 10.43 13.76 9.28
N ARG A 60 9.78 14.91 9.16
CA ARG A 60 9.18 15.62 10.29
C ARG A 60 8.13 14.75 10.99
N ASN A 61 7.23 14.10 10.24
CA ASN A 61 6.23 13.21 10.85
C ASN A 61 6.89 12.06 11.63
N GLU A 62 7.98 11.49 11.11
CA GLU A 62 8.74 10.43 11.78
C GLU A 62 9.38 10.91 13.09
N ILE A 63 10.02 12.08 13.07
CA ILE A 63 10.65 12.67 14.26
C ILE A 63 9.59 13.08 15.29
N GLU A 64 8.45 13.63 14.86
CA GLU A 64 7.32 13.96 15.73
C GLU A 64 6.80 12.70 16.44
N ASP A 65 6.58 11.58 15.72
CA ASP A 65 6.17 10.31 16.32
C ASP A 65 7.20 9.79 17.33
N PHE A 66 8.49 9.85 17.00
CA PHE A 66 9.56 9.42 17.90
C PHE A 66 9.58 10.21 19.22
N VAL A 67 9.52 11.54 19.14
CA VAL A 67 9.51 12.40 20.33
C VAL A 67 8.25 12.18 21.16
N ASP A 68 7.10 12.04 20.51
CA ASP A 68 5.83 11.81 21.20
C ASP A 68 5.77 10.43 21.85
N ALA A 69 6.33 9.40 21.22
CA ALA A 69 6.44 8.06 21.81
C ALA A 69 7.20 8.09 23.15
N ILE A 70 8.32 8.83 23.20
CA ILE A 70 9.10 9.03 24.42
C ILE A 70 8.30 9.83 25.45
N ARG A 71 7.74 10.98 25.06
CA ARG A 71 7.01 11.87 25.99
C ARG A 71 5.78 11.22 26.61
N GLN A 72 5.06 10.43 25.82
CA GLN A 72 3.81 9.79 26.24
C GLN A 72 4.02 8.37 26.77
N ASN A 73 5.27 7.87 26.79
CA ASN A 73 5.61 6.50 27.16
C ASN A 73 4.73 5.46 26.42
N ARG A 74 4.57 5.66 25.10
CA ARG A 74 3.85 4.75 24.21
C ARG A 74 4.81 4.09 23.23
N GLU A 75 4.37 3.02 22.60
CA GLU A 75 5.10 2.40 21.50
C GLU A 75 5.12 3.35 20.28
N PRO A 76 6.27 3.51 19.59
CA PRO A 76 6.34 4.27 18.34
C PRO A 76 5.57 3.55 17.23
N LEU A 77 5.22 4.28 16.17
CA LEU A 77 4.49 3.72 15.03
C LEU A 77 5.26 2.58 14.34
N VAL A 78 6.60 2.66 14.35
CA VAL A 78 7.49 1.62 13.84
C VAL A 78 8.43 1.18 14.95
N THR A 79 8.37 -0.10 15.30
CA THR A 79 9.14 -0.68 16.40
C THR A 79 10.49 -1.21 15.93
N GLY A 80 11.38 -1.53 16.88
CA GLY A 80 12.62 -2.26 16.57
C GLY A 80 12.36 -3.65 15.97
N ASN A 81 11.26 -4.30 16.35
CA ASN A 81 10.87 -5.59 15.79
C ASN A 81 10.43 -5.48 14.32
N ASP A 82 9.70 -4.41 13.97
CA ASP A 82 9.33 -4.13 12.58
C ASP A 82 10.59 -3.90 11.72
N GLY A 83 11.54 -3.12 12.24
CA GLY A 83 12.84 -2.91 11.58
C GLY A 83 13.62 -4.21 11.39
N LEU A 84 13.66 -5.07 12.41
CA LEU A 84 14.30 -6.38 12.32
C LEU A 84 13.62 -7.28 11.28
N MET A 85 12.29 -7.29 11.22
CA MET A 85 11.54 -8.09 10.25
C MET A 85 11.77 -7.58 8.82
N ALA A 86 11.75 -6.26 8.61
CA ALA A 86 12.06 -5.66 7.31
C ALA A 86 13.48 -6.05 6.83
N LEU A 87 14.48 -6.04 7.73
CA LEU A 87 15.84 -6.46 7.41
C LEU A 87 15.93 -7.95 7.07
N LYS A 88 15.21 -8.82 7.80
CA LYS A 88 15.14 -10.26 7.49
C LYS A 88 14.56 -10.50 6.10
N ILE A 89 13.46 -9.83 5.75
CA ILE A 89 12.84 -9.91 4.42
C ILE A 89 13.80 -9.43 3.34
N ALA A 90 14.45 -8.28 3.52
CA ALA A 90 15.39 -7.74 2.55
C ALA A 90 16.57 -8.70 2.29
N ARG A 91 17.11 -9.32 3.34
CA ARG A 91 18.18 -10.33 3.21
C ARG A 91 17.70 -11.59 2.50
N ALA A 92 16.51 -12.09 2.83
CA ALA A 92 15.94 -13.26 2.19
C ALA A 92 15.65 -13.03 0.70
N ALA A 93 15.23 -11.81 0.32
CA ALA A 93 15.07 -11.44 -1.08
C ALA A 93 16.40 -11.47 -1.86
N ILE A 94 17.48 -10.94 -1.27
CA ILE A 94 18.83 -10.99 -1.86
C ILE A 94 19.31 -12.44 -2.00
N GLU A 95 19.08 -13.27 -0.98
CA GLU A 95 19.44 -14.69 -1.02
C GLU A 95 18.63 -15.45 -2.07
N SER A 96 17.33 -15.19 -2.17
CA SER A 96 16.43 -15.77 -3.17
C SER A 96 16.89 -15.45 -4.58
N TYR A 97 17.24 -14.19 -4.84
CA TYR A 97 17.81 -13.75 -6.11
C TYR A 97 19.10 -14.52 -6.46
N LYS A 98 20.03 -14.67 -5.51
CA LYS A 98 21.30 -15.37 -5.74
C LYS A 98 21.13 -16.88 -5.96
N LYS A 99 20.17 -17.52 -5.29
CA LYS A 99 19.97 -18.98 -5.34
C LYS A 99 18.91 -19.42 -6.35
N GLY A 100 18.14 -18.49 -6.92
CA GLY A 100 17.05 -18.80 -7.86
C GLY A 100 15.91 -19.61 -7.23
N LYS A 101 15.71 -19.51 -5.91
CA LYS A 101 14.66 -20.27 -5.20
C LYS A 101 14.01 -19.46 -4.09
N VAL A 102 12.80 -19.87 -3.70
CA VAL A 102 12.08 -19.27 -2.57
C VAL A 102 12.84 -19.52 -1.27
N ILE A 103 12.99 -18.47 -0.45
CA ILE A 103 13.59 -18.52 0.87
C ILE A 103 12.48 -18.31 1.90
N LYS A 104 12.40 -19.20 2.88
CA LYS A 104 11.44 -19.08 4.00
C LYS A 104 12.03 -18.15 5.06
N ILE A 105 11.19 -17.25 5.57
CA ILE A 105 11.51 -16.28 6.62
C ILE A 105 10.77 -16.69 7.89
#